data_AF-A0A132GQB4-F1
#
_entry.id   AF-A0A132GQB4-F1
#
_cell.length_a   1.000
_cell.length_b   1.000
_cell.length_c   1.000
_cell.angle_alpha   90.00
_cell.angle_beta   90.00
_cell.angle_gamma   90.00
#
_symmetry.space_group_name_H-M   'P 1'
#
loop_
_entity.id
_entity.type
_entity.pdbx_description
1 polymer ?
#
loop_
_entity_poly.entity_id
_entity_poly.type
_entity_poly.pdbx_seq_one_letter_code
_entity_poly.pdbx_strand_id
1 'polypeptide(L)'
;MKRVSILMAMAVWALGMASCGNQPSKEFKAMDEEVSSIEAKICEMTDCDELQMLNFAILGLRSDMDNYRQNSVMSEQEIELLDGKLDELMATWNGKWAALDCEQDMTDDELDTSGEEAGDYPD
;
A
#
# COMPACT_ATOMS: atom_id res chain seq x y z
N MET A 1 24.96 53.75 -49.17
CA MET A 1 24.89 52.41 -49.84
C MET A 1 26.10 51.63 -49.32
N LYS A 2 26.06 50.46 -48.68
CA LYS A 2 25.16 49.30 -48.68
C LYS A 2 25.37 48.57 -47.34
N ARG A 3 24.30 47.96 -46.83
CA ARG A 3 24.25 47.11 -45.63
C ARG A 3 25.02 45.81 -45.87
N VAL A 4 25.74 45.30 -44.86
CA VAL A 4 25.90 43.84 -44.66
C VAL A 4 25.85 43.56 -43.16
N SER A 5 24.69 43.06 -42.74
CA SER A 5 24.46 42.38 -41.48
C SER A 5 25.28 41.09 -41.46
N ILE A 6 25.98 40.81 -40.36
CA ILE A 6 26.33 39.43 -40.00
C ILE A 6 25.90 39.23 -38.55
N LEU A 7 24.73 38.61 -38.45
CA LEU A 7 24.21 37.92 -37.27
C LEU A 7 25.23 36.86 -36.86
N MET A 8 25.86 37.00 -35.69
CA MET A 8 26.32 35.83 -34.95
C MET A 8 25.21 35.44 -33.98
N ALA A 9 24.36 34.53 -34.48
CA ALA A 9 23.46 33.75 -33.65
C ALA A 9 24.32 32.96 -32.65
N MET A 10 24.27 33.35 -31.38
CA MET A 10 24.69 32.46 -30.30
C MET A 10 23.73 31.28 -30.31
N ALA A 11 24.21 30.16 -30.83
CA ALA A 11 23.57 28.88 -30.69
C ALA A 11 23.60 28.51 -29.20
N VAL A 12 22.50 28.83 -28.51
CA VAL A 12 22.18 28.25 -27.20
C VAL A 12 21.92 26.77 -27.44
N TRP A 13 22.97 25.98 -27.32
CA TRP A 13 22.88 24.54 -27.11
C TRP A 13 23.05 24.27 -25.62
N ALA A 14 22.23 23.36 -25.10
CA ALA A 14 22.05 22.95 -23.70
C ALA A 14 21.14 23.89 -22.88
N LEU A 15 20.08 23.42 -22.22
CA LEU A 15 19.80 22.09 -21.70
C LEU A 15 18.40 21.60 -22.07
N GLY A 16 18.36 20.33 -22.49
CA GLY A 16 17.43 19.32 -21.96
C GLY A 16 15.96 19.70 -21.89
N MET A 17 15.21 19.25 -22.90
CA MET A 17 13.83 18.83 -22.71
C MET A 17 13.76 17.82 -21.55
N ALA A 18 13.23 18.23 -20.41
CA ALA A 18 12.54 17.30 -19.53
C ALA A 18 11.06 17.46 -19.86
N SER A 19 10.58 16.71 -20.84
CA SER A 19 9.14 16.45 -20.91
C SER A 19 8.76 15.87 -19.55
N CYS A 20 7.87 16.54 -18.83
CA CYS A 20 7.27 16.05 -17.60
C CYS A 20 6.44 14.78 -17.90
N GLY A 21 7.10 13.66 -18.17
CA GLY A 21 6.58 12.35 -17.85
C GLY A 21 6.96 12.13 -16.40
N ASN A 22 6.01 12.29 -15.49
CA ASN A 22 6.22 12.02 -14.07
C ASN A 22 6.48 10.51 -13.96
N GLN A 23 7.75 10.10 -14.00
CA GLN A 23 8.11 8.70 -13.85
C GLN A 23 7.73 8.29 -12.42
N PRO A 24 7.03 7.16 -12.23
CA PRO A 24 6.65 6.74 -10.89
C PRO A 24 7.88 6.61 -9.99
N SER A 25 7.69 7.01 -8.74
CA SER A 25 8.64 6.90 -7.64
C SER A 25 9.12 5.46 -7.49
N LYS A 26 10.33 5.30 -6.93
CA LYS A 26 10.90 3.97 -6.68
C LYS A 26 10.07 3.22 -5.63
N GLU A 27 9.52 3.95 -4.67
CA GLU A 27 8.65 3.44 -3.60
C GLU A 27 7.35 2.92 -4.19
N PHE A 28 6.72 3.66 -5.12
CA PHE A 28 5.52 3.18 -5.82
C PHE A 28 5.80 1.87 -6.55
N LYS A 29 6.88 1.80 -7.33
CA LYS A 29 7.21 0.59 -8.10
C LYS A 29 7.47 -0.62 -7.20
N ALA A 30 8.19 -0.44 -6.10
CA ALA A 30 8.47 -1.51 -5.16
C ALA A 30 7.19 -2.06 -4.54
N MET A 31 6.30 -1.18 -4.07
CA MET A 31 5.00 -1.60 -3.53
C MET A 31 4.12 -2.25 -4.59
N ASP A 32 4.12 -1.73 -5.82
CA ASP A 32 3.34 -2.29 -6.93
C ASP A 32 3.76 -3.73 -7.27
N GLU A 33 5.06 -3.98 -7.25
CA GLU A 33 5.64 -5.32 -7.42
C GLU A 33 5.27 -6.25 -6.25
N GLU A 34 5.31 -5.74 -5.01
CA GLU A 34 4.91 -6.51 -3.82
C GLU A 34 3.42 -6.87 -3.82
N VAL A 35 2.54 -5.92 -4.15
CA VAL A 35 1.09 -6.16 -4.31
C VAL A 35 0.84 -7.24 -5.36
N SER A 36 1.48 -7.12 -6.54
CA SER A 36 1.35 -8.12 -7.60
C SER A 36 1.87 -9.50 -7.19
N SER A 37 2.96 -9.55 -6.40
CA SER A 37 3.51 -10.81 -5.89
C SER A 37 2.60 -11.47 -4.86
N ILE A 38 2.01 -10.70 -3.96
CA ILE A 38 1.07 -11.21 -2.96
C ILE A 38 -0.21 -11.70 -3.64
N GLU A 39 -0.73 -10.97 -4.63
CA GLU A 39 -1.91 -11.40 -5.40
C GLU A 39 -1.70 -12.77 -6.05
N ALA A 40 -0.56 -12.97 -6.70
CA ALA A 40 -0.19 -14.24 -7.31
C ALA A 40 -0.13 -15.37 -6.27
N LYS A 41 0.47 -15.11 -5.10
CA LYS A 41 0.53 -16.08 -3.99
C LYS A 41 -0.87 -16.44 -3.50
N ILE A 42 -1.74 -15.47 -3.27
CA ILE A 42 -3.14 -15.71 -2.85
C ILE A 42 -3.86 -16.62 -3.85
N CYS A 43 -3.69 -16.37 -5.15
CA CYS A 43 -4.30 -17.18 -6.19
C CYS A 43 -3.89 -18.65 -6.12
N GLU A 44 -2.62 -18.92 -5.79
CA GLU A 44 -2.06 -20.27 -5.71
C GLU A 44 -2.26 -20.95 -4.34
N MET A 45 -2.59 -20.19 -3.29
CA MET A 45 -2.72 -20.72 -1.94
C MET A 45 -3.87 -21.72 -1.78
N THR A 46 -3.67 -22.70 -0.91
CA THR A 46 -4.70 -23.67 -0.52
C THR A 46 -4.75 -23.89 1.00
N ASP A 47 -3.91 -23.18 1.74
CA ASP A 47 -3.71 -23.34 3.17
C ASP A 47 -4.13 -22.06 3.90
N CYS A 48 -4.93 -22.22 4.95
CA CYS A 48 -5.50 -21.10 5.70
C CYS A 48 -4.44 -20.35 6.51
N ASP A 49 -3.44 -21.04 7.06
CA ASP A 49 -2.39 -20.40 7.87
C ASP A 49 -1.51 -19.51 6.99
N GLU A 50 -1.15 -19.99 5.79
CA GLU A 50 -0.40 -19.20 4.82
C GLU A 50 -1.20 -18.00 4.30
N LEU A 51 -2.49 -18.17 4.05
CA LEU A 51 -3.37 -17.05 3.73
C LEU A 51 -3.46 -16.03 4.87
N GLN A 52 -3.53 -16.46 6.12
CA GLN A 52 -3.55 -15.55 7.26
C GLN A 52 -2.26 -14.73 7.35
N MET A 53 -1.10 -15.36 7.08
CA MET A 53 0.17 -14.63 6.99
C MET A 53 0.17 -13.58 5.87
N LEU A 54 -0.40 -13.89 4.71
CA LEU A 54 -0.53 -12.92 3.61
C LEU A 54 -1.45 -11.75 3.99
N ASN A 55 -2.48 -11.96 4.80
CA ASN A 55 -3.30 -10.86 5.32
C ASN A 55 -2.48 -9.85 6.14
N PHE A 56 -1.61 -10.35 7.03
CA PHE A 56 -0.70 -9.47 7.78
C PHE A 56 0.24 -8.69 6.87
N ALA A 57 0.71 -9.28 5.78
CA ALA A 57 1.52 -8.58 4.79
C ALA A 57 0.73 -7.46 4.08
N ILE A 58 -0.53 -7.70 3.71
CA ILE A 58 -1.40 -6.67 3.12
C ILE A 58 -1.63 -5.51 4.08
N LEU A 59 -1.89 -5.81 5.37
CA LEU A 59 -2.03 -4.78 6.40
C LEU A 59 -0.74 -3.97 6.59
N GLY A 60 0.42 -4.64 6.52
CA GLY A 60 1.73 -3.99 6.52
C GLY A 60 1.90 -3.01 5.36
N LEU A 61 1.57 -3.43 4.13
CA LEU A 61 1.61 -2.55 2.96
C LEU A 61 0.70 -1.34 3.11
N ARG A 62 -0.49 -1.49 3.71
CA ARG A 62 -1.39 -0.36 3.96
C ARG A 62 -0.80 0.63 4.97
N SER A 63 -0.17 0.12 6.04
CA SER A 63 0.57 0.94 7.00
C SER A 63 1.72 1.70 6.33
N ASP A 64 2.50 1.05 5.46
CA ASP A 64 3.60 1.69 4.74
C ASP A 64 3.09 2.77 3.78
N MET A 65 1.98 2.52 3.08
CA MET A 65 1.33 3.51 2.23
C MET A 65 0.91 4.75 3.02
N ASP A 66 0.29 4.58 4.19
CA ASP A 66 -0.10 5.68 5.07
C ASP A 66 1.11 6.47 5.57
N ASN A 67 2.23 5.79 5.81
CA ASN A 67 3.49 6.43 6.14
C ASN A 67 4.03 7.27 4.97
N TYR A 68 4.03 6.72 3.74
CA TYR A 68 4.47 7.44 2.55
C TYR A 68 3.60 8.66 2.24
N ARG A 69 2.28 8.57 2.50
CA ARG A 69 1.35 9.70 2.41
C ARG A 69 1.76 10.82 3.35
N GLN A 70 1.95 10.51 4.63
CA GLN A 70 2.30 11.50 5.65
C GLN A 70 3.67 12.14 5.42
N ASN A 71 4.62 11.39 4.89
CA ASN A 71 5.98 11.87 4.63
C ASN A 71 6.16 12.48 3.23
N SER A 72 5.11 12.54 2.41
CA SER A 72 5.15 13.05 1.02
C SER A 72 6.25 12.41 0.16
N VAL A 73 6.55 11.13 0.41
CA VAL A 73 7.55 10.35 -0.34
C VAL A 73 7.00 9.94 -1.71
N MET A 74 5.69 9.77 -1.78
CA MET A 74 4.94 9.37 -2.95
C MET A 74 3.91 10.44 -3.29
N SER A 75 3.59 10.61 -4.58
CA SER A 75 2.56 11.57 -5.00
C SER A 75 1.16 11.05 -4.68
N GLU A 76 0.19 11.95 -4.48
CA GLU A 76 -1.20 11.55 -4.20
C GLU A 76 -1.80 10.64 -5.28
N GLN A 77 -1.43 10.85 -6.55
CA GLN A 77 -1.91 10.00 -7.66
C GLN A 77 -1.41 8.56 -7.55
N GLU A 78 -0.14 8.39 -7.15
CA GLU A 78 0.45 7.07 -6.94
C GLU A 78 -0.16 6.38 -5.71
N ILE A 79 -0.43 7.15 -4.65
CA ILE A 79 -1.08 6.63 -3.45
C ILE A 79 -2.52 6.21 -3.74
N GLU A 80 -3.31 7.03 -4.45
CA GLU A 80 -4.68 6.67 -4.86
C GLU A 80 -4.69 5.38 -5.68
N LEU A 81 -3.70 5.20 -6.56
CA LEU A 81 -3.61 4.01 -7.39
C LEU A 81 -3.20 2.77 -6.57
N LEU A 82 -2.27 2.89 -5.62
CA LEU A 82 -1.93 1.79 -4.72
C LEU A 82 -3.06 1.45 -3.74
N ASP A 83 -3.80 2.43 -3.25
CA ASP A 83 -4.93 2.22 -2.34
C ASP A 83 -6.01 1.39 -3.03
N GLY A 84 -6.33 1.72 -4.29
CA GLY A 84 -7.24 0.92 -5.11
C GLY A 84 -6.75 -0.51 -5.33
N LYS A 85 -5.45 -0.69 -5.60
CA LYS A 85 -4.84 -2.04 -5.73
C LYS A 85 -4.86 -2.83 -4.43
N LEU A 86 -4.66 -2.20 -3.27
CA LEU A 86 -4.73 -2.85 -1.97
C LEU A 86 -6.17 -3.26 -1.62
N ASP A 87 -7.15 -2.44 -1.98
CA ASP A 87 -8.56 -2.79 -1.81
C ASP A 87 -8.96 -3.99 -2.70
N GLU A 88 -8.51 -4.01 -3.96
CA GLU A 88 -8.68 -5.18 -4.85
C GLU A 88 -7.97 -6.42 -4.30
N LEU A 89 -6.74 -6.27 -3.80
CA LEU A 89 -5.98 -7.36 -3.19
C LEU A 89 -6.68 -7.93 -1.95
N MET A 90 -7.21 -7.08 -1.07
CA MET A 90 -8.01 -7.48 0.09
C MET A 90 -9.29 -8.20 -0.33
N ALA A 91 -9.95 -7.76 -1.40
CA ALA A 91 -11.12 -8.46 -1.92
C ALA A 91 -10.76 -9.86 -2.45
N THR A 92 -9.65 -9.98 -3.18
CA THR A 92 -9.12 -11.27 -3.66
C THR A 92 -8.77 -12.19 -2.48
N TRP A 93 -8.11 -11.66 -1.44
CA TRP A 93 -7.81 -12.41 -0.22
C TRP A 93 -9.08 -12.93 0.46
N ASN A 94 -10.07 -12.07 0.70
CA ASN A 94 -11.34 -12.45 1.32
C ASN A 94 -12.09 -13.51 0.50
N GLY A 95 -12.11 -13.37 -0.83
CA GLY A 95 -12.72 -14.35 -1.72
C GLY A 95 -12.02 -15.71 -1.64
N LYS A 96 -10.69 -15.71 -1.56
CA LYS A 96 -9.89 -16.93 -1.42
C LYS A 96 -10.09 -17.59 -0.05
N TRP A 97 -10.08 -16.81 1.03
CA TRP A 97 -10.34 -17.26 2.39
C TRP A 97 -11.68 -17.98 2.50
N ALA A 98 -12.74 -17.37 1.97
CA ALA A 98 -14.07 -17.97 1.92
C ALA A 98 -14.12 -19.21 1.02
N ALA A 99 -13.41 -19.21 -0.12
CA ALA A 99 -13.39 -20.36 -1.04
C ALA A 99 -12.70 -21.60 -0.44
N LEU A 100 -11.76 -21.42 0.48
CA LEU A 100 -11.12 -22.50 1.22
C LEU A 100 -11.83 -22.89 2.51
N ASP A 101 -12.95 -22.22 2.83
CA ASP A 101 -13.70 -22.43 4.06
C ASP A 101 -12.83 -22.25 5.32
N CYS A 102 -11.92 -21.28 5.27
CA CYS A 102 -11.07 -20.96 6.40
C CYS A 102 -11.90 -20.32 7.53
N GLU A 103 -11.86 -20.91 8.72
CA GLU A 103 -12.59 -20.39 9.87
C GLU A 103 -11.79 -19.23 10.49
N GLN A 104 -12.45 -18.10 10.71
CA GLN A 104 -11.85 -17.00 11.46
C GLN A 104 -11.93 -17.37 12.94
N ASP A 105 -10.88 -17.98 13.48
CA ASP A 105 -10.78 -18.32 14.89
C ASP A 105 -10.62 -17.03 15.72
N MET A 106 -11.73 -16.32 15.91
CA MET A 106 -11.86 -15.37 17.00
C MET A 106 -12.13 -16.20 18.24
N THR A 107 -11.07 -16.55 18.96
CA THR A 107 -11.21 -16.91 20.37
C THR A 107 -11.69 -15.66 21.10
N ASP A 108 -13.01 -15.47 21.11
CA ASP A 108 -13.73 -14.75 22.15
C ASP A 108 -13.52 -15.56 23.44
N ASP A 109 -12.34 -15.43 24.04
CA ASP A 109 -12.19 -15.76 25.45
C ASP A 109 -13.12 -14.81 26.19
N GLU A 110 -14.32 -15.32 26.54
CA GLU A 110 -15.26 -14.68 27.45
C GLU A 110 -14.49 -14.25 28.70
N LEU A 111 -14.18 -12.96 28.77
CA LEU A 111 -13.57 -12.32 29.92
C LEU A 111 -14.64 -12.26 31.01
N ASP A 112 -14.86 -13.39 31.69
CA ASP A 112 -15.71 -13.50 32.86
C ASP A 112 -15.03 -12.79 34.04
N THR A 113 -15.07 -11.45 34.02
CA THR A 113 -14.84 -10.63 35.21
C THR A 113 -16.13 -10.57 36.02
N SER A 114 -16.57 -11.71 36.55
CA SER A 114 -17.41 -11.71 37.74
C SER A 114 -16.53 -11.25 38.91
N GLY A 115 -16.43 -9.93 39.04
CA GLY A 115 -15.73 -9.27 40.13
C GLY A 115 -16.29 -9.68 41.48
N GLU A 116 -15.40 -10.23 42.31
CA GLU A 116 -15.51 -10.19 43.77
C GLU A 116 -15.70 -8.74 44.22
N GLU A 117 -16.91 -8.37 44.66
CA GLU A 117 -17.11 -7.16 45.46
C GLU A 117 -17.29 -7.55 46.93
N ALA A 118 -16.17 -7.52 47.65
CA ALA A 118 -16.14 -7.58 49.10
C ALA A 118 -16.46 -6.18 49.67
N GLY A 119 -17.42 -6.08 50.59
CA GLY A 119 -17.68 -4.83 51.29
C GLY A 119 -18.85 -4.86 52.27
N ASP A 120 -18.72 -5.59 53.38
CA ASP A 120 -19.59 -5.41 54.57
C ASP A 120 -18.73 -4.76 55.67
N TYR A 121 -19.01 -3.49 55.97
CA TYR A 121 -18.38 -2.70 57.03
C TYR A 121 -19.34 -2.66 58.23
N PRO A 122 -18.88 -3.02 59.45
CA PRO A 122 -19.75 -2.99 60.64
C PRO A 122 -19.79 -1.61 61.31
N ASP A 123 -20.95 -1.24 61.86
CA ASP A 123 -21.16 -0.20 62.89
C ASP A 123 -21.08 -0.81 64.30
#